data_AF-A0A2S7SU33-F1
#
_entry.id   AF-A0A2S7SU33-F1
#
_cell.length_a   1.000
_cell.length_b   1.000
_cell.length_c   1.000
_cell.angle_alpha   90.00
_cell.angle_beta   90.00
_cell.angle_gamma   90.00
#
_symmetry.space_group_name_H-M   'P 1'
#
loop_
_entity.id
_entity.type
_entity.pdbx_description
1 polymer ?
#
loop_
_entity_poly.entity_id
_entity_poly.type
_entity_poly.pdbx_seq_one_letter_code
_entity_poly.pdbx_strand_id
1 'polypeptide(L)'
;MAETLGMLCDKLTIVKLKQYHTEDATRLESLGKQEKMLQEEIDQLVTSALAGNTPVEKLSFASNKVFKAEGNEVRNVTGSMGSVFSQLADVNCGLWHEQEKVYDFEQVPVDQKNIVVKNLAIMNLERNRCIDEIDRQFVEIVKTIK
;
A
#
# COMPACT_ATOMS: atom_id res chain seq x y z
N MET A 1 -11.45 5.12 -10.79
CA MET A 1 -10.57 5.94 -9.91
C MET A 1 -9.24 6.01 -10.61
N ALA A 2 -8.65 7.19 -10.83
CA ALA A 2 -7.28 7.22 -11.35
C ALA A 2 -6.36 6.74 -10.22
N GLU A 3 -5.45 5.83 -10.50
CA GLU A 3 -4.55 5.26 -9.50
C GLU A 3 -3.29 6.11 -9.41
N THR A 4 -2.80 6.31 -8.19
CA THR A 4 -1.55 7.03 -7.90
C THR A 4 -0.41 6.03 -7.75
N LEU A 5 0.82 6.51 -7.74
CA LEU A 5 2.00 5.65 -7.66
C LEU A 5 1.97 4.81 -6.37
N GLY A 6 1.68 5.43 -5.23
CA GLY A 6 1.59 4.76 -3.94
C GLY A 6 0.52 3.66 -3.94
N MET A 7 -0.64 3.89 -4.54
CA MET A 7 -1.70 2.88 -4.67
C MET A 7 -1.27 1.69 -5.54
N LEU A 8 -0.60 1.96 -6.66
CA LEU A 8 -0.09 0.89 -7.53
C LEU A 8 0.99 0.06 -6.83
N CYS A 9 1.89 0.70 -6.09
CA CYS A 9 2.93 0.02 -5.33
C CYS A 9 2.35 -0.81 -4.17
N ASP A 10 1.29 -0.33 -3.50
CA ASP A 10 0.55 -1.10 -2.49
C ASP A 10 -0.01 -2.39 -3.09
N LYS A 11 -0.72 -2.27 -4.22
CA LYS A 11 -1.26 -3.43 -4.94
C LYS A 11 -0.19 -4.42 -5.35
N LEU A 12 0.92 -3.94 -5.92
CA LEU A 12 2.02 -4.79 -6.35
C LEU A 12 2.61 -5.56 -5.17
N THR A 13 2.80 -4.88 -4.03
CA THR A 13 3.26 -5.50 -2.79
C THR A 13 2.32 -6.61 -2.32
N ILE A 14 1.01 -6.37 -2.36
CA ILE A 14 0.01 -7.38 -2.01
C ILE A 14 0.04 -8.57 -2.98
N VAL A 15 0.23 -8.34 -4.29
CA VAL A 15 0.40 -9.41 -5.28
C VAL A 15 1.64 -10.25 -4.96
N LYS A 16 2.77 -9.61 -4.62
CA LYS A 16 4.00 -10.32 -4.21
C LYS A 16 3.80 -11.16 -2.95
N LEU A 17 3.12 -10.65 -1.94
CA LEU A 17 2.78 -11.42 -0.74
C LEU A 17 1.91 -12.64 -1.07
N LYS A 18 0.89 -12.45 -1.93
CA LYS A 18 0.05 -13.57 -2.39
C LYS A 18 0.85 -14.63 -3.14
N GLN A 19 1.80 -14.22 -3.99
CA GLN A 19 2.70 -15.16 -4.69
C GLN A 19 3.57 -15.93 -3.71
N TYR A 20 4.09 -15.26 -2.68
CA TYR A 20 4.94 -15.89 -1.66
C TYR A 20 4.17 -16.93 -0.84
N HIS A 21 2.90 -16.66 -0.50
CA HIS A 21 2.08 -17.54 0.35
C HIS A 21 1.24 -18.59 -0.41
N THR A 22 1.44 -18.77 -1.72
CA THR A 22 0.66 -19.74 -2.50
C THR A 22 1.55 -20.72 -3.25
N GLU A 23 1.25 -22.01 -3.12
CA GLU A 23 1.91 -23.07 -3.90
C GLU A 23 1.08 -23.51 -5.12
N ASP A 24 -0.20 -23.10 -5.20
CA ASP A 24 -1.09 -23.41 -6.32
C ASP A 24 -0.57 -22.79 -7.63
N ALA A 25 -0.20 -23.65 -8.58
CA ALA A 25 0.38 -23.25 -9.87
C ALA A 25 -0.55 -22.37 -10.72
N THR A 26 -1.86 -22.64 -10.69
CA THR A 26 -2.86 -21.88 -11.47
C THR A 26 -3.00 -20.47 -10.89
N ARG A 27 -3.01 -20.37 -9.56
CA ARG A 27 -3.04 -19.09 -8.86
C ARG A 27 -1.75 -18.31 -9.07
N LEU A 28 -0.59 -18.97 -9.05
CA LEU A 28 0.70 -18.36 -9.35
C LEU A 28 0.74 -17.78 -10.77
N GLU A 29 0.23 -18.50 -11.77
CA GLU A 29 0.15 -18.00 -13.14
C GLU A 29 -0.74 -16.74 -13.22
N SER A 30 -1.92 -16.77 -12.59
CA SER A 30 -2.83 -15.62 -12.54
C SER A 30 -2.20 -14.41 -11.85
N LEU A 31 -1.52 -14.62 -10.71
CA LEU A 31 -0.81 -13.57 -9.99
C LEU A 31 0.37 -13.01 -10.78
N GLY A 32 1.09 -13.86 -11.53
CA GLY A 32 2.17 -13.43 -12.42
C GLY A 32 1.69 -12.52 -13.55
N LYS A 33 0.48 -12.76 -14.07
CA LYS A 33 -0.16 -11.84 -15.04
C LYS A 33 -0.52 -10.50 -14.40
N GLN A 34 -1.12 -10.53 -13.21
CA GLN A 34 -1.46 -9.31 -12.45
C GLN A 34 -0.22 -8.48 -12.10
N GLU A 35 0.87 -9.13 -11.70
CA GLU A 35 2.15 -8.48 -11.43
C GLU A 35 2.64 -7.69 -12.65
N LYS A 36 2.69 -8.34 -13.82
CA LYS A 36 3.16 -7.71 -15.06
C LYS A 36 2.28 -6.52 -15.46
N MET A 37 0.96 -6.67 -15.37
CA MET A 37 0.04 -5.57 -15.64
C MET A 37 0.27 -4.38 -14.71
N LEU A 38 0.46 -4.63 -13.42
CA LEU A 38 0.76 -3.57 -12.44
C LEU A 38 2.11 -2.89 -12.71
N GLN A 39 3.14 -3.65 -13.10
CA GLN A 39 4.43 -3.09 -13.50
C GLN A 39 4.28 -2.19 -14.74
N GLU A 40 3.56 -2.64 -15.75
CA GLU A 40 3.29 -1.85 -16.96
C GLU A 40 2.50 -0.57 -16.63
N GLU A 41 1.50 -0.63 -15.75
CA GLU A 41 0.75 0.54 -15.28
C GLU A 41 1.64 1.54 -14.53
N ILE A 42 2.54 1.05 -13.66
CA ILE A 42 3.53 1.88 -12.95
C ILE A 42 4.47 2.56 -13.95
N ASP A 43 5.04 1.80 -14.89
CA ASP A 43 5.99 2.32 -15.88
C ASP A 43 5.33 3.38 -16.77
N GLN A 44 4.07 3.16 -17.18
CA GLN A 44 3.30 4.13 -17.95
C GLN A 44 3.01 5.40 -17.15
N LEU A 45 2.59 5.28 -15.89
CA LEU A 45 2.34 6.42 -15.02
C LEU A 45 3.61 7.25 -14.84
N VAL A 46 4.72 6.59 -14.50
CA VAL A 46 6.01 7.25 -14.25
C VAL A 46 6.51 7.95 -15.51
N THR A 47 6.54 7.24 -16.64
CA THR A 47 7.00 7.81 -17.92
C THR A 47 6.14 9.00 -18.34
N SER A 48 4.82 8.89 -18.24
CA SER A 48 3.88 9.96 -18.60
C SER A 48 4.02 11.20 -17.70
N ALA A 49 4.20 11.00 -16.40
CA ALA A 49 4.41 12.08 -15.45
C ALA A 49 5.72 12.84 -15.69
N LEU A 50 6.82 12.11 -15.91
CA LEU A 50 8.15 12.68 -16.18
C LEU A 50 8.20 13.40 -17.54
N ALA A 51 7.51 12.88 -18.55
CA ALA A 51 7.35 13.56 -19.85
C ALA A 51 6.44 14.79 -19.79
N GLY A 52 5.79 15.05 -18.64
CA GLY A 52 4.88 16.17 -18.46
C GLY A 52 3.49 15.99 -19.05
N ASN A 53 3.17 14.79 -19.54
CA ASN A 53 1.86 14.44 -20.10
C ASN A 53 0.79 14.24 -19.02
N THR A 54 1.20 14.02 -17.77
CA THR A 54 0.28 13.95 -16.62
C THR A 54 0.34 15.24 -15.79
N PRO A 55 -0.80 15.93 -15.56
CA PRO A 55 -0.89 17.04 -14.62
C PRO A 55 -0.51 16.61 -13.20
N VAL A 56 0.24 17.44 -12.49
CA VAL A 56 0.78 17.12 -11.15
C VAL A 56 -0.35 16.90 -10.14
N GLU A 57 -1.46 17.60 -10.30
CA GLU A 57 -2.66 17.49 -9.47
C GLU A 57 -3.33 16.11 -9.56
N LYS A 58 -3.02 15.33 -10.60
CA LYS A 58 -3.53 13.96 -10.77
C LYS A 58 -2.60 12.90 -10.18
N LEU A 59 -1.40 13.27 -9.71
CA LEU A 59 -0.41 12.33 -9.17
C LEU A 59 -0.62 12.06 -7.67
N SER A 60 -1.39 12.90 -6.99
CA SER A 60 -1.77 12.71 -5.59
C SER A 60 -3.23 13.09 -5.40
N PHE A 61 -3.99 12.31 -4.63
CA PHE A 61 -5.32 12.71 -4.19
C PHE A 61 -5.26 13.21 -2.74
N ALA A 62 -5.87 14.38 -2.50
CA ALA A 62 -6.15 14.79 -1.14
C ALA A 62 -7.09 13.76 -0.50
N SER A 63 -6.57 13.04 0.50
CA SER A 63 -7.33 11.97 1.11
C SER A 63 -8.37 12.54 2.08
N ASN A 64 -9.65 12.46 1.73
CA ASN A 64 -10.78 12.76 2.63
C ASN A 64 -11.03 11.61 3.64
N LYS A 65 -9.94 11.03 4.15
CA LYS A 65 -9.94 9.85 5.02
C LYS A 65 -10.42 10.25 6.42
N VAL A 66 -11.66 9.89 6.77
CA VAL A 66 -12.22 10.07 8.11
C VAL A 66 -11.70 8.95 9.01
N PHE A 67 -10.72 9.24 9.86
CA PHE A 67 -10.24 8.30 10.88
C PHE A 67 -10.21 8.96 12.26
N LYS A 68 -10.57 8.19 13.28
CA LYS A 68 -10.39 8.60 14.67
C LYS A 68 -8.89 8.49 15.00
N ALA A 69 -8.19 9.62 14.98
CA ALA A 69 -6.77 9.71 15.32
C ALA A 69 -6.52 9.42 16.82
N GLU A 70 -7.46 9.79 17.68
CA GLU A 70 -7.36 9.59 19.13
C GLU A 70 -7.34 8.09 19.48
N GLY A 71 -6.23 7.63 20.08
CA GLY A 71 -6.01 6.23 20.45
C GLY A 71 -5.42 5.33 19.36
N ASN A 72 -5.20 5.86 18.15
CA ASN A 72 -4.60 5.19 17.00
C ASN A 72 -3.34 5.94 16.53
N GLU A 73 -2.39 6.14 17.44
CA GLU A 73 -1.10 6.70 17.10
C GLU A 73 -0.32 5.69 16.26
N VAL A 74 0.17 6.15 15.12
CA VAL A 74 0.98 5.34 14.22
C VAL A 74 2.30 6.03 13.94
N ARG A 75 3.30 5.24 13.54
CA ARG A 75 4.65 5.74 13.30
C ARG A 75 4.63 6.83 12.23
N ASN A 76 5.55 7.79 12.38
CA ASN A 76 5.82 8.73 11.29
C ASN A 76 6.53 7.98 10.17
N VAL A 77 6.08 8.21 8.94
CA VAL A 77 6.72 7.67 7.74
C VAL A 77 7.73 8.73 7.29
N THR A 78 9.02 8.40 7.37
CA THR A 78 10.11 9.31 7.03
C THR A 78 11.23 8.56 6.33
N GLY A 79 11.94 9.23 5.44
CA GLY A 79 13.12 8.67 4.75
C GLY A 79 13.04 8.84 3.25
N SER A 80 13.94 8.15 2.53
CA SER A 80 13.91 8.11 1.07
C SER A 80 12.72 7.30 0.57
N MET A 81 12.33 7.51 -0.68
CA MET A 81 11.27 6.75 -1.35
C MET A 81 11.44 5.22 -1.17
N GLY A 82 12.67 4.72 -1.31
CA GLY A 82 12.98 3.31 -1.09
C GLY A 82 12.72 2.84 0.35
N SER A 83 13.02 3.69 1.35
CA SER A 83 12.70 3.40 2.76
C SER A 83 11.19 3.33 2.99
N VAL A 84 10.43 4.22 2.35
CA VAL A 84 8.97 4.23 2.46
C VAL A 84 8.36 2.99 1.79
N PHE A 85 8.89 2.56 0.65
CA PHE A 85 8.50 1.29 0.03
C PHE A 85 8.78 0.09 0.91
N SER A 86 9.96 0.02 1.54
CA SER A 86 10.28 -1.04 2.50
C SER A 86 9.29 -1.06 3.65
N GLN A 87 8.97 0.10 4.22
CA GLN A 87 7.99 0.20 5.29
C GLN A 87 6.58 -0.20 4.83
N LEU A 88 6.15 0.17 3.62
CA LEU A 88 4.89 -0.28 3.04
C LEU A 88 4.83 -1.80 2.93
N ALA A 89 5.92 -2.44 2.47
CA ALA A 89 6.02 -3.89 2.39
C ALA A 89 5.93 -4.56 3.76
N ASP A 90 6.64 -4.05 4.76
CA ASP A 90 6.60 -4.56 6.13
C ASP A 90 5.19 -4.44 6.74
N VAL A 91 4.53 -3.29 6.55
CA VAL A 91 3.16 -3.06 7.02
C VAL A 91 2.18 -4.00 6.33
N ASN A 92 2.30 -4.20 5.01
CA ASN A 92 1.44 -5.11 4.27
C ASN A 92 1.64 -6.57 4.70
N CYS A 93 2.87 -6.98 5.02
CA CYS A 93 3.15 -8.29 5.59
C CYS A 93 2.50 -8.45 6.97
N GLY A 94 2.62 -7.44 7.84
CA GLY A 94 1.95 -7.42 9.14
C GLY A 94 0.42 -7.49 9.03
N LEU A 95 -0.15 -6.72 8.10
CA LEU A 95 -1.59 -6.74 7.79
C LEU A 95 -2.06 -8.11 7.34
N TRP A 96 -1.29 -8.82 6.50
CA TRP A 96 -1.62 -10.17 6.07
C TRP A 96 -1.83 -11.10 7.26
N HIS A 97 -0.84 -11.18 8.15
CA HIS A 97 -0.91 -12.05 9.32
C HIS A 97 -1.98 -11.65 10.34
N GLU A 98 -2.21 -10.35 10.51
CA GLU A 98 -3.28 -9.89 11.40
C GLU A 98 -4.67 -10.17 10.81
N GLN A 99 -4.81 -10.11 9.48
CA GLN A 99 -6.04 -10.49 8.77
C GLN A 99 -6.30 -12.00 8.83
N GLU A 100 -5.27 -12.84 8.84
CA GLU A 100 -5.44 -14.30 9.01
C GLU A 100 -6.20 -14.64 10.29
N LYS A 101 -5.96 -13.91 11.38
CA LYS A 101 -6.70 -14.07 12.65
C LYS A 101 -8.19 -13.75 12.54
N VAL A 102 -8.60 -13.00 11.51
CA VAL A 102 -10.02 -12.67 11.27
C VAL A 102 -10.74 -13.81 10.54
N TYR A 103 -10.04 -14.61 9.72
CA TYR A 103 -10.66 -15.78 9.11
C TYR A 103 -11.07 -16.83 10.16
N ASP A 104 -10.27 -16.95 11.23
CA ASP A 104 -10.55 -17.81 12.39
C ASP A 104 -11.02 -17.00 13.62
N PHE A 105 -11.73 -15.88 13.41
CA PHE A 105 -12.07 -14.96 14.49
C PHE A 105 -12.91 -15.58 15.61
N GLU A 106 -13.63 -16.67 15.32
CA GLU A 106 -14.35 -17.46 16.31
C GLU A 106 -13.41 -18.09 17.35
N GLN A 107 -12.21 -18.50 16.93
CA GLN A 107 -11.18 -19.13 17.76
C GLN A 107 -10.32 -18.13 18.53
N VAL A 108 -10.36 -16.84 18.17
CA VAL A 108 -9.66 -15.78 18.90
C VAL A 108 -10.30 -15.62 20.29
N PRO A 109 -9.52 -15.67 21.38
CA PRO A 109 -10.04 -15.41 22.73
C PRO A 109 -10.76 -14.06 22.82
N VAL A 110 -11.89 -14.00 23.54
CA VAL A 110 -12.75 -12.82 23.59
C VAL A 110 -12.00 -11.56 24.02
N ASP A 111 -11.07 -11.69 24.96
CA ASP A 111 -10.19 -10.64 25.47
C ASP A 111 -9.18 -10.14 24.42
N GLN A 112 -8.88 -10.93 23.39
CA GLN A 112 -7.95 -10.60 22.32
C GLN A 112 -8.63 -10.05 21.05
N LYS A 113 -9.94 -10.25 20.88
CA LYS A 113 -10.68 -9.79 19.70
C LYS A 113 -10.57 -8.28 19.47
N ASN A 114 -10.68 -7.49 20.54
CA ASN A 114 -10.53 -6.03 20.44
C ASN A 114 -9.10 -5.61 20.06
N ILE A 115 -8.09 -6.39 20.45
CA ILE A 115 -6.69 -6.14 20.10
C ILE A 115 -6.49 -6.34 18.60
N VAL A 116 -7.02 -7.43 18.03
CA VAL A 116 -6.93 -7.71 16.59
C VAL A 116 -7.55 -6.57 15.77
N VAL A 117 -8.76 -6.15 16.13
CA VAL A 117 -9.44 -5.04 15.44
C VAL A 117 -8.63 -3.73 15.54
N LYS A 118 -8.07 -3.43 16.72
CA LYS A 118 -7.24 -2.24 16.92
C LYS A 118 -5.96 -2.30 16.08
N ASN A 119 -5.27 -3.43 16.05
CA ASN A 119 -4.05 -3.63 15.25
C ASN A 119 -4.33 -3.44 13.76
N LEU A 120 -5.42 -4.02 13.25
CA LEU A 120 -5.85 -3.82 11.87
C LEU A 120 -6.10 -2.35 11.56
N ALA A 121 -6.76 -1.61 12.46
CA ALA A 121 -6.99 -0.18 12.27
C ALA A 121 -5.69 0.63 12.21
N ILE A 122 -4.77 0.38 13.14
CA ILE A 122 -3.43 1.02 13.21
C ILE A 122 -2.64 0.72 11.94
N MET A 123 -2.53 -0.55 11.55
CA MET A 123 -1.73 -0.94 10.37
C MET A 123 -2.34 -0.43 9.06
N ASN A 124 -3.68 -0.37 8.93
CA ASN A 124 -4.30 0.25 7.75
C ASN A 124 -3.99 1.75 7.67
N LEU A 125 -3.91 2.43 8.82
CA LEU A 125 -3.51 3.83 8.87
C LEU A 125 -2.03 4.00 8.49
N GLU A 126 -1.14 3.10 8.95
CA GLU A 126 0.27 3.09 8.53
C GLU A 126 0.43 2.87 7.03
N ARG A 127 -0.27 1.87 6.46
CA ARG A 127 -0.27 1.61 5.01
C ARG A 127 -0.68 2.85 4.22
N ASN A 128 -1.75 3.50 4.66
CA ASN A 128 -2.23 4.73 4.05
C ASN A 128 -1.19 5.85 4.10
N ARG A 129 -0.51 6.04 5.24
CA ARG A 129 0.56 7.05 5.34
C ARG A 129 1.72 6.75 4.40
N CYS A 130 2.10 5.48 4.25
CA CYS A 130 3.13 5.10 3.29
C CYS A 130 2.72 5.44 1.85
N ILE A 131 1.49 5.09 1.46
CA ILE A 131 0.94 5.41 0.13
C ILE A 131 0.98 6.93 -0.11
N ASP A 132 0.44 7.71 0.83
CA ASP A 132 0.33 9.16 0.71
C ASP A 132 1.74 9.80 0.65
N GLU A 133 2.73 9.26 1.37
CA GLU A 133 4.12 9.74 1.36
C GLU A 133 4.85 9.38 0.05
N ILE A 134 4.61 8.21 -0.53
CA ILE A 134 5.12 7.84 -1.87
C ILE A 134 4.60 8.83 -2.91
N ASP A 135 3.30 9.10 -2.90
CA ASP A 135 2.68 10.05 -3.82
C ASP A 135 3.27 11.45 -3.67
N ARG A 136 3.45 11.91 -2.41
CA ARG A 136 4.07 13.20 -2.11
C ARG A 136 5.49 13.28 -2.66
N GLN A 137 6.34 12.30 -2.36
CA GLN A 137 7.73 12.30 -2.84
C GLN A 137 7.79 12.24 -4.37
N PHE A 138 6.88 11.50 -5.01
CA PHE A 138 6.85 11.39 -6.46
C PHE A 138 6.44 12.71 -7.13
N VAL A 139 5.44 13.39 -6.56
CA VAL A 139 5.07 14.75 -6.97
C VAL A 139 6.27 15.71 -6.92
N GLU A 140 7.06 15.67 -5.84
CA GLU A 140 8.23 16.53 -5.70
C GLU A 140 9.33 16.22 -6.72
N ILE A 141 9.56 14.94 -7.03
CA ILE A 141 10.48 14.52 -8.10
C ILE A 141 10.03 15.09 -9.45
N VAL A 142 8.75 14.93 -9.80
CA VAL A 142 8.20 15.41 -11.08
C VAL A 142 8.28 16.93 -11.19
N LYS A 143 8.05 17.67 -10.11
CA LYS A 143 8.20 19.14 -10.07
C LYS A 143 9.64 19.60 -10.23
N THR A 144 10.62 18.83 -9.75
CA THR A 144 12.04 19.19 -9.81
C THR A 144 12.63 19.01 -11.21
N ILE A 145 12.08 18.09 -11.99
CA ILE A 145 12.54 17.78 -13.35
C ILE A 145 11.98 18.76 -14.40
N LYS A 146 10.89 19.47 -14.07
CA LYS A 146 10.26 20.49 -14.92
C LYS A 146 10.80 21.89 -14.60
#